data_AF-A0A6G2V495-F1
#
_entry.id   AF-A0A6G2V495-F1
#
_cell.length_a   1.000
_cell.length_b   1.000
_cell.length_c   1.000
_cell.angle_alpha   90.00
_cell.angle_beta   90.00
_cell.angle_gamma   90.00
#
_symmetry.space_group_name_H-M   'P 1'
#
loop_
_entity.id
_entity.type
_entity.pdbx_description
1 polymer ?
#
loop_
_entity_poly.entity_id
_entity_poly.type
_entity_poly.pdbx_seq_one_letter_code
_entity_poly.pdbx_strand_id
1 'polypeptide(L)'
;MTPRTADLLHTALIVLADQAYDDAERLGDQFLSDADNATWEVFDRLPPLTWTADHRWRRRMARAFDDLAGDLAKGNWPYPSCTAEEMALHLAIEDAPMYLEDRPEEDDHDSLPQHDDDYSWDGCSDLLFQDHDVLMLFHTKFNGIEDPEDPTNQSLGIGDLREAAWFTPFDNRGLRDPRRGFRR
;
A
#
# COMPACT_ATOMS: atom_id res chain seq x y z
N MET A 1 -0.83 0.42 17.97
CA MET A 1 -1.78 -0.32 17.13
C MET A 1 -2.32 -1.46 17.96
N THR A 2 -3.63 -1.49 18.08
CA THR A 2 -4.34 -2.45 18.91
C THR A 2 -4.59 -3.75 18.13
N PRO A 3 -4.94 -4.85 18.81
CA PRO A 3 -5.28 -6.11 18.13
C PRO A 3 -6.43 -5.97 17.14
N ARG A 4 -7.47 -5.19 17.46
CA ARG A 4 -8.64 -4.98 16.60
C ARG A 4 -8.28 -4.19 15.34
N THR A 5 -7.47 -3.12 15.48
CA THR A 5 -6.97 -2.39 14.30
C THR A 5 -6.07 -3.26 13.43
N ALA A 6 -5.19 -4.06 14.03
CA ALA A 6 -4.31 -4.98 13.31
C ALA A 6 -5.11 -6.03 12.51
N ASP A 7 -6.18 -6.56 13.08
CA ASP A 7 -7.06 -7.54 12.41
C ASP A 7 -7.75 -6.97 11.17
N LEU A 8 -8.30 -5.76 11.25
CA LEU A 8 -8.93 -5.09 10.11
C LEU A 8 -7.92 -4.71 9.02
N LEU A 9 -6.74 -4.21 9.40
CA LEU A 9 -5.68 -3.92 8.44
C LEU A 9 -5.20 -5.20 7.75
N HIS A 10 -5.07 -6.30 8.49
CA HIS A 10 -4.71 -7.59 7.91
C HIS A 10 -5.75 -8.03 6.87
N THR A 11 -7.04 -7.93 7.19
CA THR A 11 -8.13 -8.24 6.25
C THR A 11 -8.06 -7.37 5.01
N ALA A 12 -7.93 -6.05 5.16
CA ALA A 12 -7.83 -5.13 4.03
C ALA A 12 -6.62 -5.45 3.12
N LEU A 13 -5.45 -5.70 3.70
CA LEU A 13 -4.24 -6.06 2.96
C LEU A 13 -4.40 -7.38 2.20
N ILE A 14 -5.07 -8.39 2.78
CA ILE A 14 -5.31 -9.66 2.09
C ILE A 14 -6.23 -9.47 0.88
N VAL A 15 -7.32 -8.71 1.03
CA VAL A 15 -8.27 -8.44 -0.05
C VAL A 15 -7.62 -7.62 -1.16
N LEU A 16 -6.91 -6.55 -0.81
CA LEU A 16 -6.16 -5.73 -1.76
C LEU A 16 -5.08 -6.53 -2.49
N ALA A 17 -4.40 -7.45 -1.83
CA ALA A 17 -3.44 -8.34 -2.48
C ALA A 17 -4.12 -9.18 -3.57
N ASP A 18 -5.24 -9.84 -3.25
CA ASP A 18 -5.97 -10.69 -4.20
C ASP A 18 -6.51 -9.85 -5.38
N GLN A 19 -7.14 -8.71 -5.11
CA GLN A 19 -7.60 -7.76 -6.14
C GLN A 19 -6.45 -7.28 -7.04
N ALA A 20 -5.31 -6.91 -6.45
CA ALA A 20 -4.16 -6.44 -7.21
C ALA A 20 -3.53 -7.53 -8.10
N TYR A 21 -3.51 -8.79 -7.66
CA TYR A 21 -3.07 -9.91 -8.52
C TYR A 21 -4.04 -10.14 -9.68
N ASP A 22 -5.35 -10.12 -9.42
CA ASP A 22 -6.37 -10.30 -10.45
C ASP A 22 -6.35 -9.14 -11.48
N ASP A 23 -6.20 -7.91 -11.00
CA ASP A 23 -5.99 -6.73 -11.85
C ASP A 23 -4.69 -6.84 -12.66
N ALA A 24 -3.60 -7.34 -12.06
CA ALA A 24 -2.32 -7.48 -12.75
C ALA A 24 -2.41 -8.49 -13.90
N GLU A 25 -3.04 -9.64 -13.65
CA GLU A 25 -3.26 -10.67 -14.67
C GLU A 25 -4.13 -10.14 -15.82
N ARG A 26 -5.20 -9.42 -15.50
CA ARG A 26 -6.16 -8.90 -16.48
C ARG A 26 -5.59 -7.75 -17.31
N LEU A 27 -4.86 -6.82 -16.69
CA LEU A 27 -4.28 -5.67 -17.38
C LEU A 27 -3.00 -6.04 -18.15
N GLY A 28 -2.20 -6.98 -17.63
CA GLY A 28 -0.95 -7.40 -18.26
C GLY A 28 0.05 -6.25 -18.33
N ASP A 29 0.51 -5.91 -19.54
CA ASP A 29 1.41 -4.76 -19.83
C ASP A 29 0.65 -3.57 -20.46
N GLN A 30 -0.69 -3.61 -20.51
CA GLN A 30 -1.48 -2.57 -21.16
C GLN A 30 -1.44 -1.25 -20.38
N PHE A 31 -1.52 -0.12 -21.07
CA PHE A 31 -1.68 1.19 -20.45
C PHE A 31 -3.07 1.28 -19.81
N LEU A 32 -3.13 1.74 -18.55
CA LEU A 32 -4.37 1.69 -17.77
C LEU A 32 -5.51 2.51 -18.39
N SER A 33 -5.25 3.71 -18.93
CA SER A 33 -6.33 4.52 -19.51
C SER A 33 -6.86 4.01 -20.85
N ASP A 34 -6.12 3.13 -21.52
CA ASP A 34 -6.55 2.49 -22.76
C ASP A 34 -7.40 1.24 -22.49
N ALA A 35 -7.51 0.82 -21.23
CA ALA A 35 -8.32 -0.33 -20.85
C ALA A 35 -9.79 0.10 -20.70
N ASP A 36 -10.49 0.13 -21.84
CA ASP A 36 -11.88 0.55 -22.01
C ASP A 36 -12.82 0.12 -20.85
N ASN A 37 -13.46 1.10 -20.19
CA ASN A 37 -14.64 0.95 -19.32
C ASN A 37 -14.54 -0.04 -18.14
N ALA A 38 -13.35 -0.53 -17.79
CA ALA A 38 -13.16 -1.31 -16.59
C ALA A 38 -12.89 -0.38 -15.39
N THR A 39 -13.74 -0.46 -14.37
CA THR A 39 -13.30 -0.11 -13.01
C THR A 39 -12.24 -1.12 -12.58
N TRP A 40 -11.08 -0.63 -12.15
CA TRP A 40 -10.06 -1.48 -11.55
C TRP A 40 -10.29 -1.47 -10.04
N GLU A 41 -9.86 -2.52 -9.36
CA GLU A 41 -10.07 -2.62 -7.91
C GLU A 41 -8.93 -1.88 -7.18
N VAL A 42 -7.72 -1.90 -7.76
CA VAL A 42 -6.51 -1.32 -7.14
C VAL A 42 -5.79 -0.33 -8.05
N PHE A 43 -5.51 -0.68 -9.32
CA PHE A 43 -4.52 0.10 -10.09
C PHE A 43 -5.00 1.48 -10.57
N ASP A 44 -6.30 1.74 -10.63
CA ASP A 44 -6.86 3.07 -10.93
C ASP A 44 -6.87 4.00 -9.71
N ARG A 45 -6.68 3.45 -8.50
CA ARG A 45 -6.49 4.20 -7.24
C ARG A 45 -5.04 4.67 -7.05
N LEU A 46 -4.10 4.23 -7.88
CA LEU A 46 -2.70 4.63 -7.81
C LEU A 46 -2.44 5.94 -8.57
N PRO A 47 -1.36 6.68 -8.23
CA PRO A 47 -1.02 7.93 -8.92
C PRO A 47 -0.81 7.72 -10.43
N PRO A 48 -1.16 8.70 -11.29
CA PRO A 48 -1.09 8.55 -12.75
C PRO A 48 0.27 8.11 -13.32
N LEU A 49 1.37 8.38 -12.61
CA LEU A 49 2.70 7.93 -13.01
C LEU A 49 2.84 6.40 -13.10
N THR A 50 1.97 5.62 -12.44
CA THR A 50 2.00 4.16 -12.45
C THR A 50 1.14 3.54 -13.56
N TRP A 51 0.40 4.34 -14.32
CA TRP A 51 -0.54 3.81 -15.33
C TRP A 51 0.15 3.09 -16.48
N THR A 52 1.43 3.42 -16.74
CA THR A 52 2.31 2.76 -17.72
C THR A 52 3.07 1.56 -17.18
N ALA A 53 2.95 1.26 -15.89
CA ALA A 53 3.71 0.20 -15.24
C ALA A 53 3.45 -1.16 -15.89
N ASP A 54 4.50 -1.97 -16.03
CA ASP A 54 4.39 -3.30 -16.64
C ASP A 54 3.77 -4.34 -15.69
N HIS A 55 3.46 -5.52 -16.22
CA HIS A 55 2.90 -6.64 -15.45
C HIS A 55 3.78 -7.04 -14.26
N ARG A 56 5.10 -6.93 -14.40
CA ARG A 56 6.04 -7.29 -13.34
C ARG A 56 5.97 -6.29 -12.19
N TRP A 57 5.91 -5.00 -12.49
CA TRP A 57 5.72 -3.94 -11.51
C TRP A 57 4.40 -4.14 -10.77
N ARG A 58 3.32 -4.41 -11.50
CA ARG A 58 1.98 -4.66 -10.95
C ARG A 58 1.96 -5.84 -9.97
N ARG A 59 2.59 -6.96 -10.33
CA ARG A 59 2.74 -8.10 -9.41
C ARG A 59 3.58 -7.76 -8.18
N ARG A 60 4.62 -6.93 -8.31
CA ARG A 60 5.40 -6.46 -7.15
C ARG A 60 4.57 -5.56 -6.23
N MET A 61 3.67 -4.74 -6.78
CA MET A 61 2.73 -3.96 -5.99
C MET A 61 1.74 -4.87 -5.26
N ALA A 62 1.16 -5.86 -5.94
CA ALA A 62 0.30 -6.87 -5.31
C ALA A 62 0.99 -7.58 -4.12
N ARG A 63 2.28 -7.92 -4.30
CA ARG A 63 3.09 -8.51 -3.23
C ARG A 63 3.39 -7.57 -2.06
N ALA A 64 3.40 -6.25 -2.26
CA ALA A 64 3.60 -5.31 -1.16
C ALA A 64 2.48 -5.43 -0.11
N PHE A 65 1.24 -5.69 -0.55
CA PHE A 65 0.13 -6.01 0.34
C PHE A 65 0.35 -7.34 1.10
N ASP A 66 0.74 -8.41 0.39
CA ASP A 66 1.10 -9.71 1.01
C ASP A 66 2.18 -9.56 2.08
N ASP A 67 3.18 -8.73 1.78
CA ASP A 67 4.33 -8.50 2.64
C ASP A 67 3.91 -7.87 3.98
N LEU A 68 3.05 -6.86 3.95
CA LEU A 68 2.52 -6.20 5.15
C LEU A 68 1.51 -7.09 5.89
N ALA A 69 0.65 -7.81 5.18
CA ALA A 69 -0.25 -8.79 5.79
C ALA A 69 0.54 -9.88 6.51
N GLY A 70 1.63 -10.34 5.89
CA GLY A 70 2.54 -11.33 6.47
C GLY A 70 3.27 -10.86 7.72
N ASP A 71 3.48 -9.54 7.89
CA ASP A 71 4.02 -8.98 9.12
C ASP A 71 2.96 -9.05 10.24
N LEU A 72 1.73 -8.61 9.96
CA LEU A 72 0.61 -8.65 10.90
C LEU A 72 0.29 -10.09 11.34
N ALA A 73 0.26 -11.04 10.41
CA ALA A 73 0.00 -12.46 10.69
C ALA A 73 1.06 -13.08 11.64
N LYS A 74 2.27 -12.51 11.68
CA LYS A 74 3.34 -12.93 12.61
C LYS A 74 3.31 -12.16 13.94
N GLY A 75 2.34 -11.27 14.13
CA GLY A 75 2.24 -10.37 15.29
C GLY A 75 3.23 -9.21 15.24
N ASN A 76 3.81 -8.91 14.08
CA ASN A 76 4.70 -7.76 13.90
C ASN A 76 3.93 -6.54 13.42
N TRP A 77 4.53 -5.38 13.62
CA TRP A 77 4.03 -4.13 13.05
C TRP A 77 4.34 -4.08 11.54
N PRO A 78 3.38 -3.65 10.69
CA PRO A 78 3.53 -3.62 9.24
C PRO A 78 4.29 -2.35 8.81
N TYR A 79 5.53 -2.21 9.28
CA TYR A 79 6.34 -1.04 8.96
C TYR A 79 6.79 -1.09 7.50
N PRO A 80 6.41 -0.10 6.66
CA PRO A 80 6.86 -0.05 5.28
C PRO A 80 8.38 0.02 5.18
N SER A 81 8.90 -0.76 4.22
CA SER A 81 10.32 -0.78 3.87
C SER A 81 10.64 -0.05 2.56
N CYS A 82 9.62 0.31 1.78
CA CYS A 82 9.74 1.04 0.51
C CYS A 82 8.43 1.79 0.19
N THR A 83 8.47 2.69 -0.79
CA THR A 83 7.34 3.52 -1.23
C THR A 83 6.11 2.70 -1.63
N ALA A 84 6.31 1.55 -2.28
CA ALA A 84 5.20 0.65 -2.63
C ALA A 84 4.48 0.11 -1.41
N GLU A 85 5.19 -0.17 -0.31
CA GLU A 85 4.58 -0.62 0.94
C GLU A 85 3.88 0.52 1.67
N GLU A 86 4.39 1.75 1.60
CA GLU A 86 3.66 2.92 2.13
C GLU A 86 2.35 3.13 1.38
N MET A 87 2.38 3.06 0.04
CA MET A 87 1.17 3.14 -0.77
C MET A 87 0.21 1.97 -0.48
N ALA A 88 0.71 0.74 -0.33
CA ALA A 88 -0.11 -0.42 0.00
C ALA A 88 -0.80 -0.26 1.36
N LEU A 89 -0.07 0.24 2.36
CA LEU A 89 -0.60 0.50 3.68
C LEU A 89 -1.61 1.65 3.66
N HIS A 90 -1.38 2.68 2.85
CA HIS A 90 -2.32 3.80 2.68
C HIS A 90 -3.70 3.31 2.23
N LEU A 91 -3.73 2.51 1.16
CA LEU A 91 -4.98 1.93 0.65
C LEU A 91 -5.64 1.00 1.67
N ALA A 92 -4.85 0.23 2.42
CA ALA A 92 -5.39 -0.64 3.46
C ALA A 92 -6.01 0.14 4.63
N ILE A 93 -5.42 1.27 5.04
CA ILE A 93 -5.98 2.16 6.06
C ILE A 93 -7.29 2.79 5.56
N GLU A 94 -7.36 3.15 4.28
CA GLU A 94 -8.57 3.68 3.65
C GLU A 94 -9.71 2.64 3.61
N ASP A 95 -9.41 1.38 3.30
CA ASP A 95 -10.42 0.31 3.15
C ASP A 95 -10.80 -0.36 4.47
N ALA A 96 -9.92 -0.36 5.48
CA ALA A 96 -10.14 -1.04 6.76
C ALA A 96 -11.47 -0.72 7.47
N PRO A 97 -11.99 0.53 7.47
CA PRO A 97 -13.30 0.84 8.05
C PRO A 97 -14.47 0.08 7.43
N MET A 98 -14.44 -0.19 6.12
CA MET A 98 -15.52 -0.91 5.43
C MET A 98 -15.69 -2.33 5.99
N TYR A 99 -14.58 -3.01 6.29
CA TYR A 99 -14.60 -4.35 6.88
C TYR A 99 -15.05 -4.37 8.34
N LEU A 100 -15.14 -3.22 9.02
CA LEU A 100 -15.77 -3.13 10.33
C LEU A 100 -17.29 -2.99 10.18
N GLU A 101 -17.75 -2.19 9.21
CA GLU A 101 -19.17 -1.94 8.95
C GLU A 101 -19.90 -3.18 8.40
N ASP A 102 -19.24 -3.95 7.55
CA ASP A 102 -19.81 -5.14 6.89
C ASP A 102 -19.72 -6.43 7.74
N ARG A 103 -19.23 -6.36 8.98
CA ARG A 103 -19.03 -7.56 9.82
C ARG A 103 -20.34 -8.07 10.44
N PRO A 104 -20.48 -9.40 10.60
CA PRO A 104 -21.61 -9.99 11.33
C PRO A 104 -21.50 -9.72 12.84
N GLU A 105 -22.64 -9.70 13.55
CA GLU A 105 -22.73 -9.39 15.00
C GLU A 105 -22.02 -10.37 15.95
N GLU A 106 -21.56 -11.52 15.45
CA GLU A 106 -20.83 -12.54 16.21
C GLU A 106 -19.62 -13.02 15.37
N ASP A 107 -18.63 -12.15 15.23
CA ASP A 107 -17.38 -12.44 14.51
C ASP A 107 -16.21 -12.67 15.48
N ASP A 108 -15.18 -13.41 15.03
CA ASP A 108 -13.96 -13.67 15.82
C ASP A 108 -13.28 -12.36 16.24
N HIS A 109 -13.49 -11.28 15.49
CA HIS A 109 -13.08 -9.92 15.83
C HIS A 109 -13.51 -9.46 17.23
N ASP A 110 -14.75 -9.75 17.60
CA ASP A 110 -15.34 -9.25 18.84
C ASP A 110 -14.71 -9.91 20.07
N SER A 111 -14.06 -11.05 19.87
CA SER A 111 -13.28 -11.74 20.91
C SER A 111 -11.92 -11.07 21.19
N LEU A 112 -11.45 -10.17 20.33
CA LEU A 112 -10.18 -9.49 20.50
C LEU A 112 -10.24 -8.45 21.63
N PRO A 113 -9.14 -8.25 22.38
CA PRO A 113 -9.06 -7.24 23.43
C PRO A 113 -9.44 -5.85 22.92
N GLN A 114 -10.32 -5.17 23.65
CA GLN A 114 -10.75 -3.80 23.37
C GLN A 114 -9.80 -2.79 24.01
N HIS A 115 -9.51 -1.71 23.28
CA HIS A 115 -8.67 -0.60 23.72
C HIS A 115 -9.30 0.75 23.34
N ASP A 116 -8.98 1.81 24.09
CA ASP A 116 -9.53 3.15 23.84
C ASP A 116 -9.06 3.76 22.49
N ASP A 117 -7.92 3.29 21.98
CA ASP A 117 -7.31 3.71 20.71
C ASP A 117 -7.64 2.79 19.54
N ASP A 118 -8.59 1.86 19.70
CA ASP A 118 -9.08 1.04 18.59
C ASP A 118 -9.59 1.92 17.43
N TYR A 119 -9.18 1.55 16.22
CA TYR A 119 -9.62 2.18 14.96
C TYR A 119 -9.21 3.65 14.81
N SER A 120 -8.12 4.07 15.48
CA SER A 120 -7.50 5.37 15.22
C SER A 120 -6.77 5.36 13.86
N TRP A 121 -7.54 5.39 12.77
CA TRP A 121 -7.03 5.27 11.39
C TRP A 121 -6.05 6.39 11.02
N ASP A 122 -6.41 7.63 11.34
CA ASP A 122 -5.52 8.79 11.14
C ASP A 122 -4.19 8.59 11.88
N GLY A 123 -4.26 8.09 13.12
CA GLY A 123 -3.07 7.79 13.92
C GLY A 123 -2.22 6.64 13.37
N CYS A 124 -2.79 5.73 12.56
CA CYS A 124 -2.03 4.65 11.93
C CYS A 124 -1.11 5.19 10.84
N SER A 125 -1.57 6.15 10.04
CA SER A 125 -0.78 6.79 8.99
C SER A 125 0.44 7.50 9.61
N ASP A 126 0.21 8.36 10.61
CA ASP A 126 1.27 9.11 11.30
C ASP A 126 2.28 8.21 12.03
N LEU A 127 1.85 7.02 12.48
CA LEU A 127 2.68 6.12 13.27
C LEU A 127 3.50 5.14 12.42
N LEU A 128 3.00 4.74 11.26
CA LEU A 128 3.60 3.67 10.45
C LEU A 128 4.45 4.18 9.29
N PHE A 129 4.10 5.33 8.72
CA PHE A 129 4.77 5.91 7.57
C PHE A 129 6.09 6.59 8.01
N GLN A 130 7.09 6.64 7.12
CA GLN A 130 8.26 7.49 7.40
C GLN A 130 7.96 8.95 7.12
N ASP A 131 7.25 9.19 6.02
CA ASP A 131 6.75 10.47 5.56
C ASP A 131 5.48 10.27 4.73
N HIS A 132 4.90 11.36 4.21
CA HIS A 132 3.69 11.33 3.39
C HIS A 132 3.97 11.79 1.95
N ASP A 133 5.23 11.79 1.51
CA ASP A 133 5.63 12.38 0.23
C ASP A 133 5.03 11.62 -0.95
N VAL A 134 4.87 10.30 -0.81
CA VAL A 134 4.20 9.45 -1.83
C VAL A 134 2.77 9.92 -2.12
N LEU A 135 2.08 10.53 -1.16
CA LEU A 135 0.71 11.04 -1.36
C LEU A 135 0.68 12.35 -2.15
N MET A 136 1.82 13.05 -2.25
CA MET A 136 1.93 14.27 -3.07
C MET A 136 1.78 13.96 -4.57
N LEU A 137 2.04 12.73 -4.99
CA LEU A 137 1.91 12.26 -6.38
C LEU A 137 0.47 12.31 -6.92
N PHE A 138 -0.54 12.39 -6.05
CA PHE A 138 -1.94 12.55 -6.45
C PHE A 138 -2.30 14.01 -6.80
N HIS A 139 -1.43 14.96 -6.49
CA HIS A 139 -1.75 16.38 -6.62
C HIS A 139 -0.97 17.03 -7.77
N THR A 140 -1.71 17.52 -8.77
CA THR A 140 -1.13 18.16 -9.96
C THR A 140 -0.23 19.37 -9.68
N LYS A 141 -0.40 20.02 -8.52
CA LYS A 141 0.48 21.10 -8.03
C LYS A 141 1.92 20.64 -7.76
N PHE A 142 2.15 19.33 -7.63
CA PHE A 142 3.44 18.72 -7.32
C PHE A 142 3.95 17.85 -8.49
N ASN A 143 3.47 18.07 -9.72
CA ASN A 143 4.04 17.39 -10.88
C ASN A 143 5.56 17.63 -10.97
N GLY A 144 6.35 16.55 -11.13
CA GLY A 144 7.81 16.59 -11.12
C GLY A 144 8.44 16.27 -9.75
N ILE A 145 7.63 16.15 -8.68
CA ILE A 145 8.12 15.78 -7.34
C ILE A 145 8.73 14.37 -7.31
N GLU A 146 8.47 13.55 -8.31
CA GLU A 146 9.07 12.24 -8.45
C GLU A 146 10.57 12.27 -8.74
N ASP A 147 11.11 13.36 -9.31
CA ASP A 147 12.52 13.44 -9.68
C ASP A 147 13.43 13.76 -8.48
N PRO A 148 14.27 12.82 -8.00
CA PRO A 148 15.17 13.07 -6.88
C PRO A 148 16.28 14.09 -7.20
N GLU A 149 16.50 14.41 -8.49
CA GLU A 149 17.48 15.40 -8.91
C GLU A 149 16.94 16.84 -8.90
N ASP A 150 15.65 17.05 -8.63
CA ASP A 150 15.09 18.39 -8.47
C ASP A 150 15.70 19.07 -7.21
N PRO A 151 16.27 20.28 -7.33
CA PRO A 151 16.90 20.97 -6.19
C PRO A 151 15.93 21.21 -5.01
N THR A 152 14.64 21.39 -5.28
CA THR A 152 13.60 21.55 -4.26
C THR A 152 13.44 20.24 -3.49
N ASN A 153 13.35 19.11 -4.18
CA ASN A 153 13.21 17.78 -3.57
C ASN A 153 14.43 17.47 -2.69
N GLN A 154 15.65 17.74 -3.19
CA GLN A 154 16.88 17.59 -2.40
C GLN A 154 16.89 18.47 -1.15
N SER A 155 16.36 19.70 -1.24
CA SER A 155 16.29 20.62 -0.10
C SER A 155 15.26 20.20 0.96
N LEU A 156 14.17 19.55 0.52
CA LEU A 156 13.09 19.05 1.37
C LEU A 156 13.35 17.64 1.90
N GLY A 157 14.34 16.94 1.34
CA GLY A 157 14.67 15.56 1.70
C GLY A 157 13.73 14.52 1.09
N ILE A 158 13.05 14.86 0.00
CA ILE A 158 12.10 13.97 -0.68
C ILE A 158 12.87 12.83 -1.35
N GLY A 159 12.40 11.60 -1.15
CA GLY A 159 12.96 10.40 -1.75
C GLY A 159 12.75 10.29 -3.26
N ASP A 160 13.30 9.24 -3.87
CA ASP A 160 13.05 8.92 -5.28
C ASP A 160 11.66 8.30 -5.45
N LEU A 161 10.67 9.11 -5.85
CA LEU A 161 9.29 8.66 -6.05
C LEU A 161 9.00 8.20 -7.49
N ARG A 162 10.02 8.11 -8.36
CA ARG A 162 9.84 7.57 -9.73
C ARG A 162 9.32 6.15 -9.65
N GLU A 163 8.47 5.78 -10.60
CA GLU A 163 7.84 4.44 -10.71
C GLU A 163 8.84 3.29 -10.49
N ALA A 164 10.04 3.40 -11.09
CA ALA A 164 11.08 2.37 -11.01
C ALA A 164 11.70 2.21 -9.62
N ALA A 165 11.65 3.24 -8.78
CA ALA A 165 12.27 3.29 -7.46
C ALA A 165 11.35 2.83 -6.33
N TRP A 166 10.04 2.64 -6.59
CA TRP A 166 9.04 2.36 -5.55
C TRP A 166 9.32 1.16 -4.66
N PHE A 167 10.11 0.21 -5.15
CA PHE A 167 10.45 -1.02 -4.43
C PHE A 167 11.91 -1.05 -3.95
N THR A 168 12.60 0.07 -4.04
CA THR A 168 13.93 0.27 -3.46
C THR A 168 13.74 0.43 -1.94
N PRO A 169 14.49 -0.31 -1.11
CA PRO A 169 14.37 -0.14 0.33
C PRO A 169 14.78 1.25 0.77
N PHE A 170 14.10 1.77 1.80
CA PHE A 170 14.55 2.95 2.52
C PHE A 170 15.86 2.68 3.25
N ASP A 171 16.73 3.68 3.34
CA ASP A 171 18.11 3.55 3.87
C ASP A 171 18.17 3.02 5.31
N ASN A 172 17.12 3.25 6.09
CA ASN A 172 16.98 2.84 7.50
C ASN A 172 16.18 1.53 7.68
N ARG A 173 15.77 0.85 6.60
CA ARG A 173 14.97 -0.39 6.64
C ARG A 173 15.73 -1.56 6.06
N GLY A 174 15.45 -2.76 6.58
CA GLY A 174 16.02 -4.00 6.08
C GLY A 174 15.37 -4.43 4.76
N LEU A 175 16.18 -4.99 3.85
CA LEU A 175 15.68 -5.57 2.60
C LEU A 175 14.79 -6.79 2.91
N ARG A 176 13.54 -6.79 2.41
CA ARG A 176 12.70 -8.00 2.42
C ARG A 176 13.35 -9.11 1.58
N ASP A 177 13.21 -10.37 2.00
CA ASP A 177 13.80 -11.51 1.28
C ASP A 177 13.38 -11.51 -0.21
N PRO A 178 14.32 -11.35 -1.16
CA PRO A 178 13.98 -11.30 -2.58
C PRO A 178 13.41 -12.63 -3.11
N ARG A 179 13.55 -13.74 -2.37
CA ARG A 179 13.09 -15.08 -2.76
C ARG A 179 11.70 -15.47 -2.24
N ARG A 180 10.98 -14.55 -1.58
CA ARG A 180 9.64 -14.78 -1.04
C ARG A 180 8.55 -15.12 -2.08
N GLY A 181 8.85 -15.00 -3.37
CA GLY A 181 7.96 -15.41 -4.45
C GLY A 181 6.79 -14.46 -4.67
N PHE A 182 5.74 -14.98 -5.30
CA PHE A 182 4.43 -14.37 -5.50
C PHE A 182 3.37 -15.42 -5.21
N ARG A 183 2.19 -15.01 -4.71
CA ARG A 183 1.07 -15.91 -4.41
C ARG A 183 0.51 -16.59 -5.67
N ARG A 184 0.58 -15.89 -6.80
CA ARG A 184 0.12 -16.28 -8.15
C ARG A 184 1.09 -15.68 -9.16
#